data_AF-A0A3D5U9T0-F1
#
_entry.id   AF-A0A3D5U9T0-F1
#
_cell.length_a   1.000
_cell.length_b   1.000
_cell.length_c   1.000
_cell.angle_alpha   90.00
_cell.angle_beta   90.00
_cell.angle_gamma   90.00
#
_symmetry.space_group_name_H-M   'P 1'
#
loop_
_entity.id
_entity.type
_entity.pdbx_description
1 polymer ?
#
loop_
_entity_poly.entity_id
_entity_poly.type
_entity_poly.pdbx_seq_one_letter_code
_entity_poly.pdbx_strand_id
1 'polypeptide(L)'
;GDFYETFFEDAVTASRILNITLTTRNKNDDKPIPLAGFPYHALENYLDKLIKSGLKVAICEQTEDPKKAVGLVKREVTEIITPGAVLDQNLLEGTANVFLSTMYRSDRQK
;
A
#
# COMPACT_ATOMS: atom_id res chain seq x y z
N GLY A 1 3.61 13.61 3.80
CA GLY A 1 3.56 14.46 2.59
C GLY A 1 2.17 14.36 2.04
N ASP A 2 1.88 15.03 0.93
CA ASP A 2 0.49 15.10 0.45
C ASP A 2 0.11 13.95 -0.50
N PHE A 3 1.00 12.97 -0.68
CA PHE A 3 0.84 11.84 -1.59
C PHE A 3 1.24 10.52 -0.92
N TYR A 4 0.54 9.44 -1.28
CA TYR A 4 1.06 8.09 -1.16
C TYR A 4 1.78 7.73 -2.44
N GLU A 5 3.01 7.24 -2.30
CA GLU A 5 3.90 6.97 -3.43
C GLU A 5 4.39 5.53 -3.39
N THR A 6 4.45 4.93 -4.57
CA THR A 6 5.05 3.63 -4.84
C THR A 6 6.22 3.84 -5.79
N PHE A 7 7.22 2.96 -5.69
CA PHE A 7 8.46 3.05 -6.45
C PHE A 7 8.77 1.72 -7.13
N PHE A 8 9.66 1.74 -8.13
CA PHE A 8 10.15 0.54 -8.80
C PHE A 8 9.00 -0.30 -9.41
N GLU A 9 8.95 -1.61 -9.17
CA GLU A 9 7.92 -2.51 -9.69
C GLU A 9 6.52 -2.22 -9.10
N ASP A 10 6.47 -1.76 -7.86
CA ASP A 10 5.21 -1.37 -7.22
C ASP A 10 4.59 -0.17 -7.95
N ALA A 11 5.41 0.77 -8.44
CA ALA A 11 4.94 1.90 -9.23
C ALA A 11 4.30 1.46 -10.55
N VAL A 12 4.92 0.51 -11.25
CA VAL A 12 4.39 -0.04 -12.50
C VAL A 12 3.07 -0.77 -12.25
N THR A 13 3.03 -1.58 -11.18
CA THR A 13 1.85 -2.35 -10.80
C THR A 13 0.69 -1.44 -10.36
N ALA A 14 0.95 -0.48 -9.48
CA ALA A 14 -0.03 0.48 -8.99
C ALA A 14 -0.54 1.39 -10.12
N SER A 15 0.34 1.89 -11.00
CA SER A 15 -0.06 2.70 -12.15
C SER A 15 -1.08 1.97 -13.03
N ARG A 16 -0.83 0.70 -13.33
CA ARG A 16 -1.72 -0.14 -14.15
C ARG A 16 -3.06 -0.41 -13.47
N ILE A 17 -3.07 -0.78 -12.19
CA ILE A 17 -4.30 -1.15 -11.46
C ILE A 17 -5.16 0.08 -11.19
N LEU A 18 -4.53 1.17 -10.76
CA LEU A 18 -5.22 2.40 -10.38
C LEU A 18 -5.52 3.32 -11.56
N ASN A 19 -4.96 3.02 -12.73
CA ASN A 19 -5.00 3.85 -13.93
C ASN A 19 -4.52 5.28 -13.65
N ILE A 20 -3.37 5.39 -12.99
CA ILE A 20 -2.70 6.66 -12.67
C ILE A 20 -1.39 6.77 -13.44
N THR A 21 -0.92 8.00 -13.64
CA THR A 21 0.31 8.28 -14.38
C THR A 21 1.53 7.60 -13.74
N LEU A 22 2.23 6.77 -14.53
CA LEU A 22 3.58 6.32 -14.22
C LEU A 22 4.57 7.43 -14.61
N THR A 23 5.31 7.93 -13.63
CA THR A 23 6.39 8.91 -13.83
C THR A 23 7.70 8.35 -13.32
N THR A 24 8.73 9.17 -13.26
CA THR A 24 10.02 8.81 -12.71
C THR A 24 10.52 9.89 -11.75
N ARG A 25 11.14 9.44 -10.67
CA ARG A 25 11.92 10.27 -9.75
C ARG A 25 13.34 10.41 -10.29
N ASN A 26 13.90 11.60 -10.16
CA ASN A 26 15.24 11.95 -10.64
C ASN A 26 15.42 11.66 -12.15
N LYS A 27 14.57 12.27 -12.99
CA LYS A 27 14.57 12.08 -14.45
C LYS A 27 15.92 12.25 -15.15
N ASN A 28 16.81 13.05 -14.58
CA ASN A 28 18.11 13.40 -15.17
C ASN A 28 19.28 12.56 -14.63
N ASP A 29 18.98 11.57 -13.78
CA ASP A 29 19.98 10.66 -13.23
C ASP A 29 20.21 9.48 -14.18
N ASP A 30 21.36 8.81 -14.09
CA ASP A 30 21.72 7.68 -14.98
C ASP A 30 20.71 6.52 -14.87
N LYS A 31 20.01 6.42 -13.73
CA LYS A 31 19.00 5.42 -13.44
C LYS A 31 17.75 6.06 -12.82
N PRO A 32 16.80 6.56 -13.64
CA PRO A 32 15.55 7.11 -13.14
C PRO A 32 14.71 6.03 -12.46
N ILE A 33 14.12 6.36 -11.30
CA ILE A 33 13.33 5.41 -10.51
C ILE A 33 11.85 5.54 -10.90
N PRO A 34 11.17 4.47 -11.37
CA PRO A 34 9.72 4.50 -11.61
C PRO A 34 8.95 4.93 -10.35
N LEU A 35 7.97 5.81 -10.52
CA LEU A 35 7.16 6.37 -9.43
C LEU A 35 5.71 6.45 -9.90
N ALA A 36 4.79 6.01 -9.04
CA ALA A 36 3.36 6.26 -9.21
C ALA A 36 2.77 6.60 -7.84
N GLY A 37 1.84 7.54 -7.78
CA GLY A 37 1.26 7.97 -6.52
C GLY A 37 -0.03 8.77 -6.70
N PHE A 38 -0.78 8.91 -5.61
CA PHE A 38 -2.04 9.63 -5.57
C PHE A 38 -2.13 10.50 -4.30
N PRO A 39 -2.97 11.55 -4.29
CA PRO A 39 -3.10 12.44 -3.14
C PRO A 39 -3.62 11.71 -1.89
N TYR A 40 -3.14 12.09 -0.71
CA TYR A 40 -3.44 11.39 0.55
C TYR A 40 -4.95 11.24 0.85
N HIS A 41 -5.75 12.25 0.52
CA HIS A 41 -7.19 12.26 0.73
C HIS A 41 -7.95 11.25 -0.16
N ALA A 42 -7.29 10.67 -1.17
CA ALA A 42 -7.87 9.68 -2.06
C ALA A 42 -7.53 8.24 -1.65
N LEU A 43 -6.91 8.05 -0.47
CA LEU A 43 -6.48 6.74 0.04
C LEU A 43 -7.58 5.70 -0.01
N GLU A 44 -8.73 5.95 0.61
CA GLU A 44 -9.83 4.97 0.68
C GLU A 44 -10.23 4.44 -0.70
N ASN A 45 -10.42 5.33 -1.67
CA ASN A 45 -10.85 4.99 -3.03
C ASN A 45 -9.81 4.15 -3.79
N TYR A 46 -8.52 4.46 -3.66
CA TYR A 46 -7.46 3.74 -4.36
C TYR A 46 -7.10 2.44 -3.65
N LEU A 47 -7.16 2.44 -2.32
CA LEU A 47 -6.93 1.27 -1.51
C LEU A 47 -7.96 0.18 -1.81
N ASP A 48 -9.25 0.51 -1.93
CA ASP A 48 -10.30 -0.43 -2.36
C ASP A 48 -9.95 -1.15 -3.67
N LYS A 49 -9.50 -0.40 -4.69
CA LYS A 49 -9.10 -0.97 -5.98
C LYS A 49 -7.89 -1.90 -5.84
N LEU A 50 -6.89 -1.52 -5.03
CA LEU A 50 -5.71 -2.36 -4.80
C LEU A 50 -6.09 -3.66 -4.08
N ILE A 51 -6.91 -3.60 -3.04
CA ILE A 51 -7.32 -4.79 -2.28
C ILE A 51 -8.20 -5.71 -3.14
N LYS A 52 -9.16 -5.15 -3.90
CA LYS A 52 -9.99 -5.92 -4.85
C LYS A 52 -9.19 -6.55 -5.98
N SER A 53 -8.02 -6.01 -6.32
CA SER A 53 -7.08 -6.65 -7.26
C SER A 53 -6.31 -7.84 -6.66
N GLY A 54 -6.56 -8.17 -5.38
CA GLY A 54 -5.94 -9.28 -4.67
C GLY A 54 -4.58 -8.95 -4.05
N LEU A 55 -4.16 -7.68 -4.05
CA LEU A 55 -2.89 -7.26 -3.49
C LEU A 55 -2.95 -7.09 -1.97
N LYS A 56 -1.82 -7.37 -1.33
CA LYS A 56 -1.52 -6.96 0.04
C LYS A 56 -0.86 -5.59 0.00
N VAL A 57 -1.38 -4.63 0.76
CA VAL A 57 -0.90 -3.25 0.78
C VAL A 57 -0.39 -2.90 2.17
N ALA A 58 0.80 -2.32 2.25
CA ALA A 58 1.33 -1.75 3.49
C ALA A 58 1.23 -0.22 3.42
N ILE A 59 0.60 0.40 4.41
CA ILE A 59 0.48 1.85 4.54
C ILE A 59 1.63 2.34 5.41
N CYS A 60 2.44 3.24 4.85
CA CYS A 60 3.54 3.89 5.54
C CYS A 60 3.21 5.36 5.80
N GLU A 61 3.14 5.74 7.07
CA GLU A 61 2.86 7.11 7.49
C GLU A 61 4.09 7.84 8.01
N GLN A 62 4.03 9.17 8.00
CA GLN A 62 4.97 10.00 8.73
C GLN A 62 4.55 10.07 10.20
N THR A 63 5.34 9.45 11.09
CA THR A 63 5.01 9.37 12.53
C THR A 63 5.64 10.49 13.37
N GLU A 64 6.45 11.33 12.74
CA GLU A 64 7.09 12.48 13.36
C GLU A 64 6.57 13.79 12.75
N ASP A 65 6.47 14.84 13.58
CA ASP A 65 6.15 16.19 13.12
C ASP A 65 7.25 16.71 12.17
N PRO A 66 6.94 16.97 10.89
CA PRO A 66 7.93 17.46 9.92
C PRO A 66 8.63 18.76 10.35
N LYS A 67 8.00 19.57 11.20
CA LYS A 67 8.59 20.83 11.70
C LYS A 67 9.66 20.60 12.76
N LYS A 68 9.63 19.45 13.42
CA LYS A 68 10.58 19.08 14.49
C LYS A 68 11.64 18.10 14.00
N ALA A 69 11.43 17.49 12.84
CA ALA A 69 12.34 16.52 12.25
C ALA A 69 13.67 17.17 11.83
N VAL A 70 14.78 16.53 12.20
CA VAL A 70 16.11 16.87 11.70
C VAL A 70 16.46 15.94 10.55
N GLY A 71 16.46 16.46 9.32
CA GLY A 71 16.73 15.67 8.12
C GLY A 71 15.49 14.96 7.59
N LEU A 72 15.53 13.63 7.48
CA LEU A 72 14.44 12.85 6.91
C LEU A 72 13.39 12.54 7.99
N VAL A 73 12.15 12.96 7.78
CA VAL A 73 11.02 12.66 8.67
C VAL A 73 10.89 11.14 8.87
N LYS A 74 10.72 10.71 10.13
CA LYS A 74 10.48 9.31 10.47
C LYS A 74 9.24 8.76 9.75
N ARG A 75 9.35 7.55 9.19
CA ARG A 75 8.27 6.83 8.52
C ARG A 75 8.16 5.42 9.05
N GLU A 76 6.94 4.96 9.30
CA GLU A 76 6.66 3.63 9.83
C GLU A 76 5.46 3.02 9.11
N VAL A 77 5.47 1.70 8.96
CA VAL A 77 4.28 0.95 8.51
C VAL A 77 3.26 1.01 9.65
N THR A 78 2.15 1.69 9.43
CA THR A 78 1.07 1.81 10.41
C THR A 78 0.02 0.74 10.24
N GLU A 79 -0.18 0.26 9.02
CA GLU A 79 -1.20 -0.72 8.70
C GLU A 79 -0.76 -1.64 7.56
N ILE A 80 -1.19 -2.90 7.63
CA ILE A 80 -1.02 -3.88 6.58
C ILE A 80 -2.38 -4.47 6.27
N ILE A 81 -2.86 -4.20 5.06
CA ILE A 81 -4.20 -4.58 4.62
C ILE A 81 -4.06 -5.73 3.63
N THR A 82 -4.82 -6.80 3.89
CA THR A 82 -4.86 -7.99 3.03
C THR A 82 -6.31 -8.30 2.69
N PRO A 83 -6.59 -8.94 1.54
CA PRO A 83 -7.96 -9.31 1.17
C PRO A 83 -8.69 -10.15 2.24
N GLY A 84 -7.97 -10.96 3.03
CA GLY A 84 -8.53 -11.80 4.09
C GLY A 84 -8.57 -11.15 5.48
N ALA A 85 -8.07 -9.93 5.63
CA ALA A 85 -8.02 -9.20 6.91
C ALA A 85 -8.31 -7.71 6.68
N VAL A 86 -9.39 -7.43 5.95
CA VAL A 86 -9.92 -6.07 5.76
C VAL A 86 -10.77 -5.71 6.97
N LEU A 87 -10.39 -4.65 7.69
CA LEU A 87 -11.12 -4.18 8.88
C LEU A 87 -12.07 -3.02 8.59
N ASP A 88 -11.77 -2.24 7.54
CA ASP A 88 -12.61 -1.13 7.12
C ASP A 88 -13.87 -1.64 6.41
N GLN A 89 -15.04 -1.27 6.94
CA GLN A 89 -16.34 -1.65 6.40
C GLN A 89 -16.58 -1.08 5.01
N ASN A 90 -15.98 0.06 4.66
CA ASN A 90 -16.12 0.66 3.34
C ASN A 90 -15.44 -0.17 2.23
N LEU A 91 -14.47 -0.99 2.62
CA LEU A 91 -13.75 -1.90 1.74
C LEU A 91 -14.42 -3.29 1.65
N LEU A 92 -15.43 -3.55 2.48
CA LEU A 92 -16.18 -4.81 2.48
C LEU A 92 -17.39 -4.73 1.53
N GLU A 93 -17.59 -5.76 0.73
CA GLU A 93 -18.77 -5.86 -0.14
C GLU A 93 -20.00 -6.29 0.66
N GLY A 94 -20.73 -5.29 1.18
CA GLY A 94 -22.03 -5.49 1.82
C GLY A 94 -21.96 -6.36 3.08
N THR A 95 -22.71 -7.45 3.10
CA THR A 95 -22.81 -8.38 4.24
C THR A 95 -21.93 -9.63 4.09
N ALA A 96 -20.99 -9.62 3.14
CA ALA A 96 -20.12 -10.76 2.90
C ALA A 96 -19.18 -11.01 4.08
N ASN A 97 -19.07 -12.28 4.49
CA ASN A 97 -18.13 -12.68 5.53
C ASN A 97 -16.70 -12.72 4.96
N VAL A 98 -15.76 -12.07 5.64
CA VAL A 98 -14.32 -12.20 5.36
C VAL A 98 -13.72 -13.19 6.36
N PHE A 99 -13.17 -14.28 5.83
CA PHE A 99 -12.56 -15.34 6.64
C PHE A 99 -11.04 -15.29 6.52
N LEU A 100 -10.37 -15.32 7.67
CA LEU A 100 -8.95 -15.60 7.77
C LEU A 100 -8.77 -17.03 8.28
N SER A 101 -8.00 -17.84 7.56
CA SER A 101 -7.75 -19.23 7.92
C SER A 101 -6.27 -19.56 7.79
N THR A 102 -5.83 -20.51 8.60
CA THR A 102 -4.49 -21.09 8.53
C THR A 102 -4.63 -22.62 8.60
N MET A 103 -3.75 -23.32 7.90
CA MET A 103 -3.69 -24.77 7.91
C MET A 103 -2.25 -25.20 8.21
N TYR A 104 -2.09 -26.04 9.21
CA TYR A 104 -0.81 -26.64 9.56
C TYR A 104 -0.95 -28.16 9.60
N ARG A 105 -0.07 -28.86 8.87
CA ARG A 105 0.02 -30.33 8.94
C ARG A 105 1.14 -30.69 9.92
N SER A 106 0.78 -31.24 11.06
CA SER A 106 1.74 -31.82 12.00
C SER A 106 2.18 -33.19 11.48
N ASP A 107 3.48 -33.37 11.27
CA ASP A 107 4.04 -34.71 11.06
C ASP A 107 3.95 -35.46 12.39
N ARG A 108 3.26 -36.60 12.42
CA ARG A 108 3.21 -37.47 13.60
C ARG A 108 4.65 -37.82 13.98
N GLN A 109 5.12 -37.31 15.11
CA GLN A 109 6.31 -37.86 15.76
C GLN A 109 6.04 -39.34 16.01
N LYS A 110 6.88 -40.18 15.41
CA LYS A 110 6.90 -41.63 15.66
C LYS A 110 7.38 -41.90 17.08
#